data_AF-A0A4S1ZEM5-F1
#
_entry.id   AF-A0A4S1ZEM5-F1
#
_cell.length_a   1.000
_cell.length_b   1.000
_cell.length_c   1.000
_cell.angle_alpha   90.00
_cell.angle_beta   90.00
_cell.angle_gamma   90.00
#
_symmetry.space_group_name_H-M   'P 1'
#
loop_
_entity.id
_entity.type
_entity.pdbx_description
1 polymer ?
#
loop_
_entity_poly.entity_id
_entity_poly.type
_entity_poly.pdbx_seq_one_letter_code
_entity_poly.pdbx_strand_id
1 'polypeptide(L)'
;MIIKRLSALLVLGVLANVCSFAASGFHSNLLQEMAEVSGIRPQIDKLTDGWYYDVFSYKNRPLTVVVNNDEVVHVGYTIFSPMQRGFVGRDIADFVERYWLSTDLPLKRLKPVGQQMREDRVVFAKGSLPVIDKLQGDSTLSVQTSMDFERRYVITWKKDGVTVCALSFPVDNELLSGRNLIENDQRLADDILRARQSPEVQDTIVNGDVLQHSQEHGYYVLPGESYYMDSLTGNRYFRRDKKKRLFHLLNTPEYKFETIANMLTGTDLPQAENYTLTLRQQTYNYQQKIVTTSLRQYVSFCLQNGCTPYVGLISETGNIVEVELVMRNVALGYAHVTKLSFDTAQMGEGRGTVSGRLNAYVPTANVKNLFKDLKTK
;
A
#
# COMPACT_ATOMS: atom_id res chain seq x y z
N MET A 1 -26.99 -66.26 -9.29
CA MET A 1 -26.74 -66.31 -7.83
C MET A 1 -25.38 -65.66 -7.59
N ILE A 2 -25.34 -64.54 -6.86
CA ILE A 2 -24.16 -63.85 -6.27
C ILE A 2 -23.21 -63.19 -7.32
N ILE A 3 -23.26 -61.88 -7.63
CA ILE A 3 -22.96 -60.64 -6.86
C ILE A 3 -21.45 -60.38 -6.61
N LYS A 4 -21.01 -59.15 -6.99
CA LYS A 4 -19.80 -58.37 -6.61
C LYS A 4 -18.50 -58.73 -7.38
N ARG A 5 -17.74 -57.81 -7.99
CA ARG A 5 -17.54 -56.36 -7.76
C ARG A 5 -17.24 -55.62 -9.09
N LEU A 6 -17.97 -54.53 -9.36
CA LEU A 6 -17.50 -53.46 -10.25
C LEU A 6 -16.61 -52.53 -9.41
N SER A 7 -15.35 -52.39 -9.78
CA SER A 7 -14.48 -51.31 -9.30
C SER A 7 -14.65 -50.13 -10.25
N ALA A 8 -15.44 -49.14 -9.84
CA ALA A 8 -15.52 -47.85 -10.51
C ALA A 8 -14.26 -47.03 -10.16
N LEU A 9 -13.37 -46.84 -11.13
CA LEU A 9 -12.37 -45.79 -11.06
C LEU A 9 -13.05 -44.47 -11.43
N LEU A 10 -13.50 -43.75 -10.40
CA LEU A 10 -13.92 -42.35 -10.52
C LEU A 10 -12.65 -41.50 -10.57
N VAL A 11 -12.15 -41.22 -11.77
CA VAL A 11 -11.13 -40.17 -11.97
C VAL A 11 -11.85 -38.84 -11.85
N LEU A 12 -11.88 -38.28 -10.63
CA LEU A 12 -12.33 -36.91 -10.41
C LEU A 12 -11.27 -35.98 -11.00
N GLY A 13 -11.63 -35.29 -12.08
CA GLY A 13 -10.83 -34.22 -12.64
C GLY A 13 -10.68 -33.08 -11.63
N VAL A 14 -9.47 -32.90 -11.12
CA VAL A 14 -9.04 -31.63 -10.54
C VAL A 14 -8.38 -30.85 -11.67
N LEU A 15 -9.20 -30.14 -12.44
CA LEU A 15 -8.74 -29.00 -13.23
C LEU A 15 -8.58 -27.82 -12.26
N ALA A 16 -7.42 -27.76 -11.63
CA ALA A 16 -6.87 -26.50 -11.15
C ALA A 16 -5.49 -26.38 -11.79
N ASN A 17 -5.47 -25.96 -13.06
CA ASN A 17 -4.28 -25.35 -13.64
C ASN A 17 -4.08 -24.01 -12.92
N VAL A 18 -3.47 -24.05 -11.73
CA VAL A 18 -2.69 -22.91 -11.28
C VAL A 18 -1.43 -22.99 -12.12
N CYS A 19 -1.44 -22.34 -13.28
CA CYS A 19 -0.20 -21.97 -13.93
C CYS A 19 0.51 -21.01 -12.98
N SER A 20 1.35 -21.53 -12.09
CA SER A 20 2.35 -20.71 -11.42
C SER A 20 3.33 -20.29 -12.50
N PHE A 21 3.24 -19.03 -12.90
CA PHE A 21 4.24 -18.45 -13.76
C PHE A 21 5.49 -18.19 -12.89
N ALA A 22 6.67 -18.33 -13.49
CA ALA A 22 7.89 -17.92 -12.84
C ALA A 22 7.90 -16.39 -12.70
N ALA A 23 8.72 -15.85 -11.78
CA ALA A 23 8.83 -14.40 -11.57
C ALA A 23 8.98 -13.64 -12.90
N SER A 24 7.98 -12.82 -13.20
CA SER A 24 7.81 -12.06 -14.45
C SER A 24 8.59 -10.73 -14.47
N GLY A 25 9.13 -10.33 -13.33
CA GLY A 25 9.88 -9.09 -13.18
C GLY A 25 10.24 -8.75 -11.74
N PHE A 26 10.72 -7.52 -11.54
CA PHE A 26 11.14 -6.99 -10.25
C PHE A 26 10.32 -5.76 -9.87
N HIS A 27 9.98 -5.70 -8.59
CA HIS A 27 9.24 -4.60 -8.00
C HIS A 27 10.02 -3.29 -8.09
N SER A 28 11.35 -3.31 -8.07
CA SER A 28 12.14 -2.10 -8.32
C SER A 28 13.35 -2.37 -9.20
N ASN A 29 13.82 -1.33 -9.87
CA ASN A 29 15.05 -1.34 -10.64
C ASN A 29 16.25 -1.69 -9.73
N LEU A 30 16.23 -1.22 -8.48
CA LEU A 30 17.25 -1.57 -7.49
C LEU A 30 17.28 -3.09 -7.20
N LEU A 31 16.11 -3.72 -7.01
CA LEU A 31 16.06 -5.17 -6.77
C LEU A 31 16.58 -5.95 -7.98
N GLN A 32 16.26 -5.51 -9.20
CA GLN A 32 16.79 -6.11 -10.42
C GLN A 32 18.33 -5.99 -10.46
N GLU A 33 18.88 -4.79 -10.26
CA GLU A 33 20.33 -4.56 -10.26
C GLU A 33 21.02 -5.40 -9.17
N MET A 34 20.41 -5.50 -7.98
CA MET A 34 20.93 -6.31 -6.88
C MET A 34 20.99 -7.80 -7.23
N ALA A 35 19.96 -8.34 -7.88
CA ALA A 35 19.92 -9.74 -8.30
C ALA A 35 20.92 -10.05 -9.44
N GLU A 36 21.11 -9.10 -10.35
CA GLU A 36 22.11 -9.19 -11.43
C GLU A 36 23.53 -9.20 -10.86
N VAL A 37 23.85 -8.21 -10.02
CA VAL A 37 25.20 -8.01 -9.48
C VAL A 37 25.58 -9.08 -8.45
N SER A 38 24.60 -9.63 -7.71
CA SER A 38 24.86 -10.76 -6.80
C SER A 38 24.96 -12.10 -7.52
N GLY A 39 24.62 -12.17 -8.82
CA GLY A 39 24.70 -13.38 -9.64
C GLY A 39 23.59 -14.41 -9.39
N ILE A 40 22.51 -14.03 -8.71
CA ILE A 40 21.41 -14.93 -8.34
C ILE A 40 20.19 -14.83 -9.28
N ARG A 41 20.17 -13.84 -10.19
CA ARG A 41 19.05 -13.61 -11.11
C ARG A 41 18.60 -14.86 -11.89
N PRO A 42 19.50 -15.65 -12.53
CA PRO A 42 19.09 -16.83 -13.31
C PRO A 42 18.30 -17.89 -12.52
N GLN A 43 18.46 -17.91 -11.20
CA GLN A 43 17.76 -18.80 -10.29
C GLN A 43 16.46 -18.15 -9.78
N ILE A 44 16.49 -16.85 -9.48
CA ILE A 44 15.30 -16.08 -9.06
C ILE A 44 14.23 -16.07 -10.15
N ASP A 45 14.61 -15.92 -11.42
CA ASP A 45 13.70 -15.90 -12.57
C ASP A 45 12.90 -17.21 -12.75
N LYS A 46 13.19 -18.25 -11.96
CA LYS A 46 12.49 -19.56 -11.95
C LYS A 46 11.61 -19.76 -10.72
N LEU A 47 11.65 -18.83 -9.76
CA LEU A 47 10.88 -18.94 -8.53
C LEU A 47 9.42 -18.62 -8.79
N THR A 48 8.55 -19.24 -7.99
CA THR A 48 7.11 -18.96 -7.92
C THR A 48 6.84 -18.09 -6.69
N ASP A 49 5.59 -17.68 -6.48
CA ASP A 49 5.19 -16.98 -5.26
C ASP A 49 5.62 -17.73 -4.00
N GLY A 50 6.23 -16.99 -3.06
CA GLY A 50 6.74 -17.57 -1.83
C GLY A 50 7.84 -16.76 -1.15
N TRP A 51 8.23 -17.28 0.01
CA TRP A 51 9.34 -16.76 0.82
C TRP A 51 10.50 -17.76 0.79
N TYR A 52 11.67 -17.28 0.36
CA TYR A 52 12.85 -18.10 0.19
C TYR A 52 13.94 -17.58 1.14
N TYR A 53 14.04 -18.21 2.30
CA TYR A 53 15.05 -17.91 3.31
C TYR A 53 16.26 -18.83 3.10
N ASP A 54 17.47 -18.26 3.13
CA ASP A 54 18.74 -18.98 3.18
C ASP A 54 19.01 -19.91 1.97
N VAL A 55 18.20 -19.82 0.92
CA VAL A 55 18.37 -20.55 -0.36
C VAL A 55 19.53 -19.97 -1.16
N PHE A 56 19.70 -18.65 -1.08
CA PHE A 56 20.74 -17.90 -1.77
C PHE A 56 21.73 -17.34 -0.76
N SER A 57 22.95 -17.06 -1.23
CA SER A 57 23.95 -16.38 -0.40
C SER A 57 24.77 -15.40 -1.23
N TYR A 58 25.27 -14.37 -0.56
CA TYR A 58 26.25 -13.44 -1.11
C TYR A 58 27.36 -13.22 -0.07
N LYS A 59 28.63 -13.39 -0.47
CA LYS A 59 29.80 -13.36 0.44
C LYS A 59 29.62 -14.27 1.67
N ASN A 60 29.14 -15.50 1.47
CA ASN A 60 28.86 -16.50 2.51
C ASN A 60 27.80 -16.10 3.55
N ARG A 61 26.96 -15.10 3.25
CA ARG A 61 25.85 -14.69 4.10
C ARG A 61 24.53 -15.01 3.41
N PRO A 62 23.55 -15.58 4.12
CA PRO A 62 22.29 -15.96 3.50
C PRO A 62 21.44 -14.76 3.12
N LEU A 63 20.61 -14.94 2.10
CA LEU A 63 19.67 -13.95 1.58
C LEU A 63 18.23 -14.38 1.80
N THR A 64 17.37 -13.39 2.05
CA THR A 64 15.92 -13.48 1.92
C THR A 64 15.53 -13.03 0.51
N VAL A 65 14.77 -13.87 -0.20
CA VAL A 65 14.11 -13.49 -1.46
C VAL A 65 12.61 -13.71 -1.31
N VAL A 66 11.80 -12.74 -1.74
CA VAL A 66 10.34 -12.84 -1.71
C VAL A 66 9.80 -12.61 -3.10
N VAL A 67 8.94 -13.53 -3.53
CA VAL A 67 8.17 -13.42 -4.78
C VAL A 67 6.69 -13.36 -4.41
N ASN A 68 5.98 -12.39 -4.96
CA ASN A 68 4.56 -12.20 -4.70
C ASN A 68 3.88 -11.68 -5.97
N ASN A 69 2.78 -12.32 -6.36
CA ASN A 69 2.08 -12.05 -7.61
C ASN A 69 3.01 -12.13 -8.83
N ASP A 70 3.85 -13.15 -8.87
CA ASP A 70 4.84 -13.40 -9.91
C ASP A 70 5.84 -12.23 -10.09
N GLU A 71 6.06 -11.41 -9.05
CA GLU A 71 7.04 -10.33 -9.04
C GLU A 71 8.02 -10.50 -7.87
N VAL A 72 9.31 -10.28 -8.11
CA VAL A 72 10.31 -10.24 -7.04
C VAL A 72 10.15 -8.93 -6.27
N VAL A 73 9.64 -9.04 -5.05
CA VAL A 73 9.30 -7.91 -4.19
C VAL A 73 10.34 -7.64 -3.11
N HIS A 74 11.28 -8.57 -2.88
CA HIS A 74 12.39 -8.35 -1.95
C HIS A 74 13.61 -9.22 -2.29
N VAL A 75 14.80 -8.63 -2.11
CA VAL A 75 16.12 -9.28 -2.11
C VAL A 75 16.97 -8.56 -1.07
N GLY A 76 17.41 -9.28 -0.03
CA GLY A 76 18.22 -8.70 1.05
C GLY A 76 18.94 -9.76 1.86
N TYR A 77 19.85 -9.37 2.77
CA TYR A 77 20.44 -10.32 3.71
C TYR A 77 19.38 -10.89 4.65
N THR A 78 19.42 -12.17 5.00
CA THR A 78 18.53 -12.73 6.04
C THR A 78 18.95 -12.20 7.41
N ILE A 79 18.46 -11.02 7.84
CA ILE A 79 18.82 -10.45 9.15
C ILE A 79 17.86 -10.95 10.22
N PHE A 80 16.58 -11.04 9.88
CA PHE A 80 15.52 -11.41 10.79
C PHE A 80 15.08 -12.85 10.56
N SER A 81 14.79 -13.58 11.64
CA SER A 81 14.05 -14.84 11.52
C SER A 81 12.62 -14.57 10.99
N PRO A 82 11.93 -15.57 10.41
CA PRO A 82 10.55 -15.40 9.95
C PRO A 82 9.61 -14.84 11.03
N MET A 83 9.80 -15.28 12.28
CA MET A 83 9.05 -14.78 13.44
C MET A 83 9.38 -13.30 13.75
N GLN A 84 10.67 -12.93 13.73
CA GLN A 84 11.07 -11.53 13.95
C GLN A 84 10.53 -10.60 12.86
N ARG A 85 10.49 -11.03 11.59
CA ARG A 85 9.89 -10.25 10.49
C ARG A 85 8.42 -9.94 10.74
N GLY A 86 7.66 -10.87 11.34
CA GLY A 86 6.27 -10.65 11.75
C GLY A 86 6.13 -9.53 12.78
N PHE A 87 7.06 -9.41 13.74
CA PHE A 87 7.06 -8.33 14.73
C PHE A 87 7.59 -7.01 14.19
N VAL A 88 8.56 -7.07 13.27
CA VAL A 88 9.19 -5.88 12.70
C VAL A 88 8.29 -5.18 11.70
N GLY A 89 7.47 -5.94 10.97
CA GLY A 89 6.70 -5.45 9.83
C GLY A 89 7.50 -5.59 8.54
N ARG A 90 6.78 -5.94 7.46
CA ARG A 90 7.38 -6.30 6.17
C ARG A 90 8.24 -5.19 5.58
N ASP A 91 7.69 -3.99 5.39
CA ASP A 91 8.39 -2.88 4.71
C ASP A 91 9.68 -2.49 5.44
N ILE A 92 9.66 -2.59 6.77
CA ILE A 92 10.78 -2.25 7.62
C ILE A 92 11.87 -3.32 7.55
N ALA A 93 11.48 -4.60 7.62
CA ALA A 93 12.41 -5.70 7.48
C ALA A 93 13.03 -5.71 6.06
N ASP A 94 12.20 -5.53 5.03
CA ASP A 94 12.64 -5.44 3.63
C ASP A 94 13.63 -4.29 3.43
N PHE A 95 13.32 -3.11 3.97
CA PHE A 95 14.25 -1.98 3.97
C PHE A 95 15.60 -2.35 4.58
N VAL A 96 15.64 -2.85 5.82
CA VAL A 96 16.91 -3.11 6.52
C VAL A 96 17.74 -4.16 5.79
N GLU A 97 17.11 -5.27 5.40
CA GLU A 97 17.77 -6.37 4.70
C GLU A 97 18.29 -5.97 3.31
N ARG A 98 17.48 -5.23 2.53
CA ARG A 98 17.84 -4.74 1.20
C ARG A 98 18.90 -3.66 1.29
N TYR A 99 18.74 -2.70 2.20
CA TYR A 99 19.68 -1.60 2.39
C TYR A 99 21.05 -2.16 2.77
N TRP A 100 21.09 -3.14 3.67
CA TRP A 100 22.34 -3.77 4.10
C TRP A 100 23.01 -4.62 3.01
N LEU A 101 22.24 -5.39 2.24
CA LEU A 101 22.80 -6.07 1.08
C LEU A 101 23.35 -5.07 0.06
N SER A 102 22.64 -3.96 -0.17
CA SER A 102 23.07 -2.95 -1.14
C SER A 102 24.46 -2.41 -0.80
N THR A 103 24.79 -2.19 0.48
CA THR A 103 26.10 -1.62 0.89
C THR A 103 27.27 -2.53 0.59
N ASP A 104 27.05 -3.84 0.52
CA ASP A 104 28.09 -4.84 0.25
C ASP A 104 28.21 -5.19 -1.24
N LEU A 105 27.20 -4.87 -2.04
CA LEU A 105 27.20 -5.08 -3.49
C LEU A 105 27.98 -3.98 -4.21
N PRO A 106 28.72 -4.33 -5.29
CA PRO A 106 29.44 -3.37 -6.13
C PRO A 106 28.49 -2.61 -7.08
N LEU A 107 27.43 -2.01 -6.52
CA LEU A 107 26.48 -1.18 -7.26
C LEU A 107 27.15 0.11 -7.72
N LYS A 108 26.64 0.71 -8.81
CA LYS A 108 27.12 2.01 -9.27
C LYS A 108 26.72 3.09 -8.25
N ARG A 109 27.71 3.69 -7.58
CA ARG A 109 27.49 4.69 -6.53
C ARG A 109 28.05 6.05 -6.93
N LEU A 110 27.25 7.09 -6.73
CA LEU A 110 27.71 8.48 -6.85
C LEU A 110 28.52 8.94 -5.63
N LYS A 111 28.34 8.27 -4.49
CA LYS A 111 28.94 8.63 -3.19
C LYS A 111 29.32 7.39 -2.38
N PRO A 112 30.33 7.47 -1.49
CA PRO A 112 30.68 6.37 -0.60
C PRO A 112 29.50 5.96 0.30
N VAL A 113 29.43 4.67 0.66
CA VAL A 113 28.37 4.11 1.53
C VAL A 113 28.19 4.93 2.81
N GLY A 114 29.28 5.26 3.50
CA GLY A 114 29.20 6.03 4.75
C GLY A 114 28.62 7.44 4.57
N GLN A 115 28.82 8.07 3.40
CA GLN A 115 28.19 9.35 3.09
C GLN A 115 26.70 9.17 2.79
N GLN A 116 26.34 8.16 2.00
CA GLN A 116 24.95 7.84 1.72
C GLN A 116 24.15 7.59 3.00
N MET A 117 24.63 6.75 3.92
CA MET A 117 23.95 6.48 5.19
C MET A 117 23.67 7.73 6.02
N ARG A 118 24.62 8.69 6.03
CA ARG A 118 24.44 9.97 6.72
C ARG A 118 23.35 10.82 6.07
N GLU A 119 23.35 10.90 4.74
CA GLU A 119 22.36 11.67 3.98
C GLU A 119 20.96 11.04 4.10
N ASP A 120 20.88 9.71 4.08
CA ASP A 120 19.65 8.93 4.30
C ASP A 120 19.20 8.96 5.77
N ARG A 121 20.01 9.54 6.67
CA ARG A 121 19.76 9.66 8.12
C ARG A 121 19.48 8.31 8.80
N VAL A 122 20.20 7.28 8.35
CA VAL A 122 20.25 5.95 8.96
C VAL A 122 21.31 5.96 10.06
N VAL A 123 20.87 5.88 11.31
CA VAL A 123 21.70 6.15 12.51
C VAL A 123 21.62 4.98 13.49
N PHE A 124 22.76 4.59 14.04
CA PHE A 124 22.82 3.69 15.19
C PHE A 124 22.81 4.50 16.48
N ALA A 125 21.75 4.34 17.27
CA ALA A 125 21.72 4.86 18.65
C ALA A 125 22.55 3.97 19.59
N LYS A 126 22.65 2.68 19.27
CA LYS A 126 23.55 1.72 19.92
C LYS A 126 24.04 0.69 18.92
N GLY A 127 25.33 0.33 19.02
CA GLY A 127 25.97 -0.61 18.10
C GLY A 127 26.44 0.05 16.82
N SER A 128 26.65 -0.76 15.79
CA SER A 128 27.15 -0.32 14.49
C SER A 128 26.82 -1.38 13.44
N LEU A 129 27.14 -1.07 12.19
CA LEU A 129 27.00 -1.99 11.07
C LEU A 129 27.56 -3.41 11.30
N PRO A 130 28.83 -3.61 11.74
CA PRO A 130 29.34 -4.95 12.06
C PRO A 130 28.60 -5.71 13.17
N VAL A 131 27.80 -5.01 13.99
CA VAL A 131 26.99 -5.66 15.01
C VAL A 131 25.83 -6.40 14.36
N ILE A 132 25.17 -5.83 13.35
CA ILE A 132 24.04 -6.47 12.63
C ILE A 132 24.46 -7.82 12.06
N ASP A 133 25.67 -7.92 11.51
CA ASP A 133 26.22 -9.16 10.96
C ASP A 133 26.29 -10.29 12.01
N LYS A 134 26.45 -9.93 13.29
CA LYS A 134 26.46 -10.88 14.41
C LYS A 134 25.06 -11.18 14.97
N LEU A 135 24.05 -10.36 14.65
CA LEU A 135 22.65 -10.59 15.05
C LEU A 135 21.91 -11.48 14.06
N GLN A 136 22.42 -11.56 12.82
CA GLN A 136 21.84 -12.35 11.73
C GLN A 136 21.56 -13.79 12.17
N GLY A 137 20.28 -14.18 12.15
CA GLY A 137 19.82 -15.53 12.48
C GLY A 137 19.82 -15.87 13.98
N ASP A 138 20.18 -14.95 14.88
CA ASP A 138 20.11 -15.19 16.33
C ASP A 138 18.67 -15.05 16.81
N SER A 139 17.98 -16.20 16.90
CA SER A 139 16.60 -16.29 17.36
C SER A 139 16.43 -16.06 18.87
N THR A 140 17.52 -15.99 19.64
CA THR A 140 17.48 -15.67 21.08
C THR A 140 17.26 -14.17 21.32
N LEU A 141 17.49 -13.34 20.30
CA LEU A 141 17.25 -11.90 20.38
C LEU A 141 15.78 -11.57 20.22
N SER A 142 15.27 -10.75 21.13
CA SER A 142 13.99 -10.08 20.93
C SER A 142 14.19 -8.84 20.07
N VAL A 143 13.26 -8.60 19.14
CA VAL A 143 13.27 -7.44 18.25
C VAL A 143 11.98 -6.67 18.45
N GLN A 144 12.11 -5.35 18.58
CA GLN A 144 10.99 -4.43 18.73
C GLN A 144 11.13 -3.29 17.75
N THR A 145 10.01 -2.89 17.16
CA THR A 145 9.93 -1.73 16.28
C THR A 145 8.98 -0.70 16.88
N SER A 146 9.37 0.56 16.86
CA SER A 146 8.50 1.69 17.17
C SER A 146 8.59 2.75 16.08
N MET A 147 7.55 3.59 16.00
CA MET A 147 7.52 4.75 15.13
C MET A 147 7.40 6.01 15.98
N ASP A 148 8.37 6.90 15.87
CA ASP A 148 8.41 8.15 16.59
C ASP A 148 7.73 9.25 15.76
N PHE A 149 6.57 9.71 16.22
CA PHE A 149 5.79 10.83 15.64
C PHE A 149 5.62 10.75 14.12
N GLU A 150 5.41 9.54 13.57
CA GLU A 150 5.26 9.31 12.11
C GLU A 150 6.42 9.82 11.24
N ARG A 151 7.60 9.98 11.84
CA ARG A 151 8.77 10.56 11.15
C ARG A 151 9.95 9.62 11.08
N ARG A 152 10.09 8.74 12.07
CA ARG A 152 11.22 7.83 12.16
C ARG A 152 10.78 6.48 12.67
N TYR A 153 11.36 5.44 12.11
CA TYR A 153 11.34 4.12 12.70
C TYR A 153 12.55 3.94 13.61
N VAL A 154 12.36 3.16 14.68
CA VAL A 154 13.41 2.68 15.57
C VAL A 154 13.26 1.18 15.71
N ILE A 155 14.31 0.43 15.36
CA ILE A 155 14.39 -1.01 15.57
C ILE A 155 15.40 -1.28 16.67
N THR A 156 14.99 -2.07 17.65
CA THR A 156 15.80 -2.39 18.82
C THR A 156 15.93 -3.90 18.96
N TRP A 157 17.18 -4.38 18.97
CA TRP A 157 17.51 -5.77 19.32
C TRP A 157 17.92 -5.83 20.78
N LYS A 158 17.33 -6.77 21.53
CA LYS A 158 17.62 -7.00 22.95
C LYS A 158 18.00 -8.45 23.21
N LYS A 159 19.05 -8.63 24.01
CA LYS A 159 19.46 -9.91 24.59
C LYS A 159 19.22 -9.86 26.09
N ASP A 160 18.43 -10.79 26.62
CA ASP A 160 18.08 -10.84 28.05
C ASP A 160 17.56 -9.49 28.60
N GLY A 161 16.73 -8.81 27.79
CA GLY A 161 16.16 -7.49 28.12
C GLY A 161 17.10 -6.29 27.89
N VAL A 162 18.39 -6.52 27.66
CA VAL A 162 19.39 -5.46 27.42
C VAL A 162 19.49 -5.15 25.92
N THR A 163 19.32 -3.89 25.55
CA THR A 163 19.52 -3.44 24.16
C THR A 163 20.96 -3.68 23.72
N VAL A 164 21.16 -4.46 22.66
CA VAL A 164 22.48 -4.73 22.06
C VAL A 164 22.71 -3.93 20.78
N CYS A 165 21.64 -3.58 20.07
CA CYS A 165 21.68 -2.74 18.88
C CYS A 165 20.38 -1.93 18.78
N ALA A 166 20.49 -0.68 18.33
CA ALA A 166 19.35 0.18 18.06
C ALA A 166 19.61 0.99 16.79
N LEU A 167 18.78 0.79 15.78
CA LEU A 167 18.84 1.42 14.46
C LEU A 167 17.65 2.36 14.28
N SER A 168 17.89 3.57 13.78
CA SER A 168 16.86 4.54 13.46
C SER A 168 17.02 5.09 12.06
N PHE A 169 15.91 5.24 11.32
CA PHE A 169 15.87 5.78 9.96
C PHE A 169 14.53 6.52 9.74
N PRO A 170 14.47 7.46 8.79
CA PRO A 170 13.24 8.21 8.53
C PRO A 170 12.14 7.32 7.94
N VAL A 171 10.89 7.71 8.17
CA VAL A 171 9.72 7.22 7.42
C VAL A 171 9.76 7.91 6.05
N ASP A 172 10.26 7.21 5.05
CA ASP A 172 10.51 7.76 3.71
C ASP A 172 10.24 6.70 2.65
N ASN A 173 9.36 7.02 1.70
CA ASN A 173 8.90 6.06 0.70
C ASN A 173 10.04 5.56 -0.19
N GLU A 174 10.95 6.42 -0.61
CA GLU A 174 12.05 6.01 -1.51
C GLU A 174 13.02 5.09 -0.78
N LEU A 175 13.33 5.39 0.48
CA LEU A 175 14.16 4.53 1.31
C LEU A 175 13.49 3.20 1.59
N LEU A 176 12.21 3.18 1.99
CA LEU A 176 11.52 1.95 2.39
C LEU A 176 11.23 1.04 1.19
N SER A 177 10.64 1.58 0.13
CA SER A 177 10.31 0.81 -1.08
C SER A 177 11.53 0.46 -1.94
N GLY A 178 12.61 1.24 -1.84
CA GLY A 178 13.77 1.11 -2.74
C GLY A 178 13.51 1.59 -4.16
N ARG A 179 12.40 2.29 -4.41
CA ARG A 179 12.07 2.94 -5.67
C ARG A 179 12.29 4.44 -5.52
N ASN A 180 13.02 5.04 -6.46
CA ASN A 180 13.13 6.50 -6.49
C ASN A 180 11.84 7.16 -7.02
N LEU A 181 11.71 8.48 -6.84
CA LEU A 181 10.53 9.23 -7.28
C LEU A 181 10.20 9.04 -8.77
N ILE A 182 11.22 9.03 -9.64
CA ILE A 182 11.04 8.87 -11.10
C ILE A 182 10.46 7.49 -11.41
N GLU A 183 10.99 6.45 -10.79
CA GLU A 183 10.51 5.07 -10.94
C GLU A 183 9.08 4.91 -10.42
N ASN A 184 8.78 5.46 -9.24
CA ASN A 184 7.44 5.48 -8.67
C ASN A 184 6.43 6.14 -9.62
N ASP A 185 6.78 7.28 -10.21
CA ASP A 185 5.94 7.96 -11.19
C ASP A 185 5.74 7.14 -12.47
N GLN A 186 6.80 6.48 -12.95
CA GLN A 186 6.75 5.68 -14.16
C GLN A 186 5.85 4.45 -14.00
N ARG A 187 5.92 3.78 -12.85
CA ARG A 187 5.22 2.52 -12.59
C ARG A 187 3.77 2.69 -12.12
N LEU A 188 3.43 3.83 -11.49
CA LEU A 188 2.12 4.04 -10.84
C LEU A 188 0.91 3.71 -11.73
N ALA A 189 0.93 4.12 -13.00
CA ALA A 189 -0.14 3.82 -13.94
C ALA A 189 -0.36 2.31 -14.10
N ASP A 190 0.72 1.57 -14.31
CA ASP A 190 0.67 0.12 -14.46
C ASP A 190 0.29 -0.55 -13.14
N ASP A 191 0.80 -0.06 -12.01
CA ASP A 191 0.50 -0.57 -10.68
C ASP A 191 -1.00 -0.44 -10.35
N ILE A 192 -1.64 0.68 -10.71
CA ILE A 192 -3.10 0.88 -10.59
C ILE A 192 -3.85 -0.13 -11.47
N LEU A 193 -3.41 -0.31 -12.72
CA LEU A 193 -4.09 -1.19 -13.68
C LEU A 193 -3.91 -2.68 -13.35
N ARG A 194 -2.81 -3.06 -12.71
CA ARG A 194 -2.52 -4.43 -12.26
C ARG A 194 -3.09 -4.75 -10.88
N ALA A 195 -3.50 -3.73 -10.11
CA ALA A 195 -4.08 -3.93 -8.80
C ALA A 195 -5.25 -4.92 -8.89
N ARG A 196 -5.15 -6.03 -8.14
CA ARG A 196 -6.23 -7.01 -8.10
C ARG A 196 -7.48 -6.33 -7.57
N GLN A 197 -8.62 -6.57 -8.22
CA GLN A 197 -9.88 -6.12 -7.67
C GLN A 197 -10.03 -6.73 -6.26
N SER A 198 -10.46 -5.93 -5.29
CA SER A 198 -10.76 -6.43 -3.94
C SER A 198 -11.67 -7.66 -4.03
N PRO A 199 -11.48 -8.66 -3.14
CA PRO A 199 -12.38 -9.81 -3.05
C PRO A 199 -13.84 -9.36 -2.83
N GLU A 200 -14.77 -10.32 -2.95
CA GLU A 200 -16.22 -10.12 -2.92
C GLU A 200 -16.67 -9.05 -1.90
N VAL A 201 -17.60 -8.20 -2.37
CA VAL A 201 -18.25 -7.16 -1.57
C VAL A 201 -18.84 -7.80 -0.32
N GLN A 202 -18.26 -7.51 0.85
CA GLN A 202 -18.94 -7.77 2.10
C GLN A 202 -19.75 -6.54 2.46
N ASP A 203 -21.06 -6.73 2.69
CA ASP A 203 -21.90 -5.67 3.23
C ASP A 203 -21.29 -5.17 4.54
N THR A 204 -21.01 -3.87 4.63
CA THR A 204 -20.55 -3.26 5.87
C THR A 204 -21.68 -3.28 6.89
N ILE A 205 -21.66 -4.24 7.81
CA ILE A 205 -22.54 -4.26 8.97
C ILE A 205 -21.92 -3.38 10.04
N VAL A 206 -22.58 -2.26 10.37
CA VAL A 206 -22.14 -1.33 11.42
C VAL A 206 -23.10 -1.38 12.61
N ASN A 207 -22.54 -1.33 13.83
CA ASN A 207 -23.35 -1.15 15.03
C ASN A 207 -23.92 0.27 15.04
N GLY A 208 -25.22 0.42 15.30
CA GLY A 208 -25.87 1.73 15.40
C GLY A 208 -25.32 2.63 16.52
N ASP A 209 -24.72 2.06 17.56
CA ASP A 209 -24.21 2.83 18.71
C ASP A 209 -23.00 3.72 18.38
N VAL A 210 -22.26 3.39 17.32
CA VAL A 210 -21.11 4.19 16.85
C VAL A 210 -21.51 5.22 15.81
N LEU A 211 -22.78 5.26 15.41
CA LEU A 211 -23.30 6.18 14.41
C LEU A 211 -23.87 7.44 15.06
N GLN A 212 -23.57 8.59 14.45
CA GLN A 212 -24.14 9.88 14.82
C GLN A 212 -25.28 10.23 13.87
N HIS A 213 -26.47 10.52 14.40
CA HIS A 213 -27.61 10.92 13.58
C HIS A 213 -27.53 12.41 13.21
N SER A 214 -27.49 12.70 11.92
CA SER A 214 -27.62 14.05 11.39
C SER A 214 -29.10 14.43 11.36
N GLN A 215 -29.58 15.17 12.36
CA GLN A 215 -30.99 15.58 12.46
C GLN A 215 -31.42 16.44 11.27
N GLU A 216 -30.52 17.29 10.78
CA GLU A 216 -30.76 18.18 9.64
C GLU A 216 -30.96 17.42 8.33
N HIS A 217 -30.16 16.36 8.11
CA HIS A 217 -30.12 15.65 6.83
C HIS A 217 -30.81 14.29 6.86
N GLY A 218 -31.18 13.77 8.04
CA GLY A 218 -31.89 12.49 8.20
C GLY A 218 -31.06 11.23 7.90
N TYR A 219 -29.74 11.36 7.77
CA TYR A 219 -28.81 10.24 7.64
C TYR A 219 -27.94 10.04 8.90
N TYR A 220 -27.15 8.99 8.92
CA TYR A 220 -26.25 8.62 10.01
C TYR A 220 -24.80 8.68 9.53
N VAL A 221 -23.90 9.14 10.39
CA VAL A 221 -22.46 9.28 10.10
C VAL A 221 -21.69 8.33 11.00
N LEU A 222 -20.81 7.52 10.41
CA LEU A 222 -19.71 6.87 11.12
C LEU A 222 -18.53 7.84 11.07
N PRO A 223 -18.15 8.48 12.19
CA PRO A 223 -17.05 9.44 12.21
C PRO A 223 -15.72 8.74 11.90
N GLY A 224 -15.00 9.26 10.91
CA GLY A 224 -13.60 8.94 10.68
C GLY A 224 -12.69 10.03 11.24
N GLU A 225 -11.39 9.79 11.19
CA GLU A 225 -10.42 10.83 11.52
C GLU A 225 -10.50 11.99 10.51
N SER A 226 -10.16 13.19 10.95
CA SER A 226 -9.89 14.32 10.07
C SER A 226 -8.41 14.38 9.72
N TYR A 227 -8.08 14.92 8.54
CA TYR A 227 -6.71 15.10 8.11
C TYR A 227 -6.49 16.54 7.66
N TYR A 228 -5.59 17.24 8.34
CA TYR A 228 -5.20 18.65 8.11
C TYR A 228 -6.32 19.71 8.33
N MET A 229 -7.56 19.43 7.93
CA MET A 229 -8.72 20.29 8.12
C MET A 229 -9.95 19.44 8.49
N ASP A 230 -10.85 19.99 9.29
CA ASP A 230 -12.02 19.27 9.80
C ASP A 230 -13.00 18.84 8.71
N SER A 231 -12.95 19.48 7.53
CA SER A 231 -13.76 19.12 6.36
C SER A 231 -13.18 17.98 5.53
N LEU A 232 -11.93 17.57 5.76
CA LEU A 232 -11.26 16.49 5.04
C LEU A 232 -11.23 15.26 5.96
N THR A 233 -12.20 14.36 5.79
CA THR A 233 -12.48 13.30 6.78
C THR A 233 -12.56 11.92 6.16
N GLY A 234 -12.33 10.89 6.97
CA GLY A 234 -12.64 9.50 6.65
C GLY A 234 -14.10 9.12 6.96
N ASN A 235 -15.01 10.09 7.05
CA ASN A 235 -16.40 9.84 7.42
C ASN A 235 -17.11 8.92 6.42
N ARG A 236 -17.99 8.07 6.93
CA ARG A 236 -18.88 7.23 6.12
C ARG A 236 -20.34 7.48 6.47
N TYR A 237 -21.21 7.42 5.48
CA TYR A 237 -22.59 7.89 5.59
C TYR A 237 -23.58 6.75 5.36
N PHE A 238 -24.61 6.67 6.19
CA PHE A 238 -25.54 5.54 6.23
C PHE A 238 -27.00 6.00 6.29
N ARG A 239 -27.89 5.21 5.68
CA ARG A 239 -29.33 5.26 5.93
C ARG A 239 -29.76 4.08 6.79
N ARG A 240 -30.78 4.30 7.61
CA ARG A 240 -31.41 3.24 8.39
C ARG A 240 -32.50 2.54 7.58
N ASP A 241 -32.41 1.22 7.44
CA ASP A 241 -33.53 0.39 6.97
C ASP A 241 -34.58 0.28 8.09
N LYS A 242 -35.73 0.93 7.87
CA LYS A 242 -36.85 0.96 8.82
C LYS A 242 -37.42 -0.43 9.10
N LYS A 243 -37.30 -1.39 8.16
CA LYS A 243 -37.85 -2.74 8.29
C LYS A 243 -36.91 -3.70 8.99
N LYS A 244 -35.60 -3.62 8.70
CA LYS A 244 -34.60 -4.57 9.19
C LYS A 244 -33.82 -4.09 10.42
N ARG A 245 -33.98 -2.84 10.85
CA ARG A 245 -33.16 -2.17 11.88
C ARG A 245 -31.65 -2.18 11.55
N LEU A 246 -31.30 -2.36 10.28
CA LEU A 246 -29.94 -2.34 9.77
C LEU A 246 -29.58 -0.95 9.22
N PHE A 247 -28.29 -0.67 9.11
CA PHE A 247 -27.76 0.52 8.48
C PHE A 247 -27.06 0.12 7.18
N HIS A 248 -27.37 0.83 6.10
CA HIS A 248 -26.77 0.63 4.78
C HIS A 248 -26.07 1.90 4.34
N LEU A 249 -24.95 1.77 3.64
CA LEU A 249 -24.25 2.91 3.07
C LEU A 249 -25.21 3.73 2.20
N LEU A 250 -25.08 5.05 2.29
CA LEU A 250 -25.71 5.95 1.35
C LEU A 250 -25.12 5.72 -0.04
N ASN A 251 -26.02 5.52 -1.00
CA ASN A 251 -25.73 5.38 -2.41
C ASN A 251 -26.95 5.85 -3.20
N THR A 252 -27.12 7.17 -3.29
CA THR A 252 -28.36 7.79 -3.77
C THR A 252 -28.08 9.20 -4.33
N PRO A 253 -28.74 9.61 -5.43
CA PRO A 253 -28.48 10.90 -6.07
C PRO A 253 -28.93 12.13 -5.25
N GLU A 254 -29.75 11.94 -4.22
CA GLU A 254 -30.18 13.01 -3.29
C GLU A 254 -29.05 13.46 -2.36
N TYR A 255 -28.13 12.56 -2.03
CA TYR A 255 -26.95 12.82 -1.17
C TYR A 255 -25.69 12.55 -1.98
N LYS A 256 -25.43 13.42 -2.97
CA LYS A 256 -24.37 13.21 -3.98
C LYS A 256 -22.99 13.14 -3.33
N PHE A 257 -22.64 14.11 -2.50
CA PHE A 257 -21.35 14.16 -1.83
C PHE A 257 -21.14 12.95 -0.92
N GLU A 258 -22.12 12.61 -0.08
CA GLU A 258 -22.03 11.49 0.84
C GLU A 258 -21.91 10.14 0.11
N THR A 259 -22.63 9.99 -1.02
CA THR A 259 -22.51 8.84 -1.91
C THR A 259 -21.10 8.76 -2.52
N ILE A 260 -20.57 9.88 -3.01
CA ILE A 260 -19.19 9.98 -3.52
C ILE A 260 -18.17 9.65 -2.41
N ALA A 261 -18.32 10.22 -1.21
CA ALA A 261 -17.42 9.96 -0.09
C ALA A 261 -17.42 8.48 0.30
N ASN A 262 -18.57 7.81 0.29
CA ASN A 262 -18.64 6.37 0.52
C ASN A 262 -17.94 5.53 -0.56
N MET A 263 -17.97 5.96 -1.82
CA MET A 263 -17.26 5.28 -2.92
C MET A 263 -15.74 5.46 -2.82
N LEU A 264 -15.29 6.58 -2.25
CA LEU A 264 -13.88 6.93 -2.12
C LEU A 264 -13.24 6.45 -0.81
N THR A 265 -14.02 6.15 0.22
CA THR A 265 -13.54 5.72 1.55
C THR A 265 -13.52 4.20 1.75
N GLY A 266 -14.00 3.41 0.78
CA GLY A 266 -13.99 1.96 0.88
C GLY A 266 -14.35 1.27 -0.44
N THR A 267 -14.34 -0.07 -0.43
CA THR A 267 -14.65 -0.90 -1.62
C THR A 267 -16.00 -1.62 -1.53
N ASP A 268 -16.82 -1.26 -0.54
CA ASP A 268 -18.07 -1.96 -0.18
C ASP A 268 -19.27 -1.50 -1.03
N LEU A 269 -19.11 -0.45 -1.85
CA LEU A 269 -20.09 -0.03 -2.85
C LEU A 269 -19.71 -0.59 -4.23
N PRO A 270 -20.27 -1.73 -4.67
CA PRO A 270 -19.96 -2.32 -5.97
C PRO A 270 -20.24 -1.41 -7.15
N GLN A 271 -21.19 -0.48 -7.03
CA GLN A 271 -21.53 0.48 -8.09
C GLN A 271 -20.36 1.39 -8.45
N ALA A 272 -19.38 1.59 -7.56
CA ALA A 272 -18.15 2.34 -7.86
C ALA A 272 -17.34 1.69 -9.02
N GLU A 273 -17.57 0.42 -9.34
CA GLU A 273 -16.99 -0.24 -10.52
C GLU A 273 -17.50 0.37 -11.84
N ASN A 274 -18.74 0.87 -11.85
CA ASN A 274 -19.39 1.44 -13.02
C ASN A 274 -19.07 2.93 -13.23
N TYR A 275 -18.19 3.50 -12.41
CA TYR A 275 -17.69 4.86 -12.56
C TYR A 275 -16.35 4.83 -13.27
N THR A 276 -16.34 5.25 -14.54
CA THR A 276 -15.11 5.36 -15.32
C THR A 276 -14.31 6.55 -14.83
N LEU A 277 -13.13 6.29 -14.27
CA LEU A 277 -12.19 7.27 -13.78
C LEU A 277 -11.08 7.50 -14.82
N THR A 278 -10.89 8.75 -15.25
CA THR A 278 -9.73 9.19 -16.02
C THR A 278 -8.82 10.06 -15.16
N LEU A 279 -7.70 9.50 -14.73
CA LEU A 279 -6.67 10.18 -13.95
C LEU A 279 -5.61 10.80 -14.87
N ARG A 280 -5.28 12.07 -14.64
CA ARG A 280 -4.12 12.75 -15.20
C ARG A 280 -3.04 12.86 -14.12
N GLN A 281 -1.95 12.12 -14.31
CA GLN A 281 -0.76 12.21 -13.47
C GLN A 281 0.25 13.12 -14.16
N GLN A 282 0.71 14.15 -13.45
CA GLN A 282 1.85 14.94 -13.88
C GLN A 282 3.11 14.32 -13.28
N THR A 283 3.94 13.70 -14.12
CA THR A 283 5.19 13.08 -13.65
C THR A 283 6.26 14.15 -13.40
N TYR A 284 7.29 13.79 -12.63
CA TYR A 284 8.41 14.66 -12.31
C TYR A 284 9.14 15.25 -13.54
N ASN A 285 9.15 14.53 -14.66
CA ASN A 285 9.73 15.01 -15.93
C ASN A 285 8.74 15.83 -16.76
N TYR A 286 7.66 16.32 -16.15
CA TYR A 286 6.56 17.08 -16.78
C TYR A 286 5.82 16.34 -17.90
N GLN A 287 6.04 15.03 -18.03
CA GLN A 287 5.24 14.18 -18.92
C GLN A 287 3.88 13.91 -18.27
N GLN A 288 2.82 14.03 -19.06
CA GLN A 288 1.48 13.67 -18.62
C GLN A 288 1.23 12.21 -18.93
N LYS A 289 0.90 11.43 -17.90
CA LYS A 289 0.34 10.08 -18.06
C LYS A 289 -1.15 10.13 -17.79
N ILE A 290 -1.91 9.53 -18.69
CA ILE A 290 -3.36 9.36 -18.54
C ILE A 290 -3.62 7.90 -18.21
N VAL A 291 -4.37 7.66 -17.15
CA VAL A 291 -4.81 6.33 -16.72
C VAL A 291 -6.32 6.33 -16.72
N THR A 292 -6.92 5.35 -17.41
CA THR A 292 -8.36 5.14 -17.39
C THR A 292 -8.65 3.79 -16.74
N THR A 293 -9.46 3.79 -15.68
CA THR A 293 -9.80 2.60 -14.88
C THR A 293 -11.17 2.82 -14.22
N SER A 294 -11.66 1.88 -13.40
CA SER A 294 -12.83 2.12 -12.56
C SER A 294 -12.44 2.86 -11.28
N LEU A 295 -13.37 3.64 -10.72
CA LEU A 295 -13.15 4.33 -9.45
C LEU A 295 -12.80 3.34 -8.34
N ARG A 296 -13.52 2.20 -8.30
CA ARG A 296 -13.30 1.14 -7.33
C ARG A 296 -11.91 0.52 -7.45
N GLN A 297 -11.39 0.29 -8.66
CA GLN A 297 -10.05 -0.24 -8.85
C GLN A 297 -8.97 0.71 -8.31
N TYR A 298 -9.10 2.01 -8.55
CA TYR A 298 -8.16 3.00 -7.99
C TYR A 298 -8.20 3.06 -6.45
N VAL A 299 -9.39 3.09 -5.86
CA VAL A 299 -9.57 3.06 -4.39
C VAL A 299 -9.00 1.77 -3.81
N SER A 300 -9.29 0.63 -4.44
CA SER A 300 -8.77 -0.68 -4.08
C SER A 300 -7.24 -0.72 -4.09
N PHE A 301 -6.61 -0.19 -5.15
CA PHE A 301 -5.16 -0.07 -5.23
C PHE A 301 -4.59 0.70 -4.02
N CYS A 302 -5.14 1.88 -3.71
CA CYS A 302 -4.65 2.68 -2.59
C CYS A 302 -4.82 1.96 -1.24
N LEU A 303 -5.99 1.37 -0.98
CA LEU A 303 -6.26 0.66 0.26
C LEU A 303 -5.36 -0.58 0.43
N GLN A 304 -5.16 -1.37 -0.63
CA GLN A 304 -4.26 -2.53 -0.63
C GLN A 304 -2.80 -2.14 -0.37
N ASN A 305 -2.41 -0.94 -0.77
CA ASN A 305 -1.10 -0.37 -0.45
C ASN A 305 -1.05 0.33 0.92
N GLY A 306 -2.05 0.11 1.80
CA GLY A 306 -2.06 0.63 3.17
C GLY A 306 -2.44 2.11 3.30
N CYS A 307 -3.06 2.71 2.27
CA CYS A 307 -3.56 4.07 2.40
C CYS A 307 -4.83 4.15 3.24
N THR A 308 -4.96 5.22 4.02
CA THR A 308 -6.20 5.64 4.67
C THR A 308 -6.80 6.82 3.88
N PRO A 309 -8.08 6.73 3.44
CA PRO A 309 -8.72 7.76 2.63
C PRO A 309 -9.29 8.91 3.49
N TYR A 310 -9.16 10.13 3.00
CA TYR A 310 -9.83 11.32 3.52
C TYR A 310 -10.43 12.13 2.37
N VAL A 311 -11.70 12.50 2.48
CA VAL A 311 -12.47 13.14 1.42
C VAL A 311 -13.03 14.48 1.92
N GLY A 312 -12.93 15.50 1.07
CA GLY A 312 -13.46 16.84 1.35
C GLY A 312 -14.18 17.39 0.13
N LEU A 313 -15.31 18.07 0.36
CA LEU A 313 -16.06 18.76 -0.69
C LEU A 313 -15.34 20.05 -1.10
N ILE A 314 -15.12 20.26 -2.39
CA ILE A 314 -14.59 21.52 -2.95
C ILE A 314 -15.75 22.38 -3.45
N SER A 315 -16.60 21.81 -4.30
CA SER A 315 -17.78 22.49 -4.82
C SER A 315 -18.85 21.50 -5.27
N GLU A 316 -20.10 21.93 -5.22
CA GLU A 316 -21.23 21.24 -5.84
C GLU A 316 -22.01 22.27 -6.68
N THR A 317 -22.05 22.07 -7.99
CA THR A 317 -22.71 23.00 -8.93
C THR A 317 -23.44 22.21 -10.01
N GLY A 318 -24.77 22.22 -9.94
CA GLY A 318 -25.62 21.46 -10.86
C GLY A 318 -25.34 19.95 -10.77
N ASN A 319 -24.84 19.38 -11.87
CA ASN A 319 -24.47 17.96 -11.98
C ASN A 319 -22.98 17.71 -11.76
N ILE A 320 -22.20 18.71 -11.36
CA ILE A 320 -20.77 18.55 -11.10
C ILE A 320 -20.52 18.63 -9.61
N VAL A 321 -19.89 17.59 -9.05
CA VAL A 321 -19.38 17.59 -7.69
C VAL A 321 -17.86 17.46 -7.76
N GLU A 322 -17.16 18.47 -7.25
CA GLU A 322 -15.70 18.44 -7.10
C GLU A 322 -15.33 18.08 -5.66
N VAL A 323 -14.42 17.12 -5.52
CA VAL A 323 -13.91 16.69 -4.21
C VAL A 323 -12.39 16.62 -4.22
N GLU A 324 -11.81 16.79 -3.05
CA GLU A 324 -10.41 16.47 -2.77
C GLU A 324 -10.37 15.09 -2.12
N LEU A 325 -9.53 14.19 -2.64
CA LEU A 325 -9.23 12.89 -2.05
C LEU A 325 -7.77 12.84 -1.64
N VAL A 326 -7.51 12.55 -0.38
CA VAL A 326 -6.18 12.22 0.13
C VAL A 326 -6.13 10.75 0.53
N MET A 327 -5.29 9.97 -0.14
CA MET A 327 -4.97 8.59 0.21
C MET A 327 -3.63 8.60 0.95
N ARG A 328 -3.66 8.52 2.28
CA ARG A 328 -2.49 8.70 3.15
C ARG A 328 -1.88 7.35 3.54
N ASN A 329 -0.61 7.13 3.25
CA ASN A 329 0.15 6.00 3.76
C ASN A 329 1.13 6.47 4.85
N VAL A 330 0.79 6.16 6.11
CA VAL A 330 1.62 6.53 7.28
C VAL A 330 2.90 5.72 7.33
N ALA A 331 2.83 4.43 7.01
CA ALA A 331 3.95 3.52 7.11
C ALA A 331 5.08 3.85 6.12
N LEU A 332 4.72 4.35 4.94
CA LEU A 332 5.66 4.75 3.89
C LEU A 332 5.86 6.28 3.81
N GLY A 333 5.14 7.07 4.62
CA GLY A 333 5.36 8.52 4.75
C GLY A 333 4.95 9.34 3.53
N TYR A 334 3.96 8.89 2.76
CA TYR A 334 3.46 9.59 1.58
C TYR A 334 1.93 9.75 1.59
N ALA A 335 1.44 10.61 0.70
CA ALA A 335 0.03 10.66 0.32
C ALA A 335 -0.12 10.77 -1.21
N HIS A 336 -1.16 10.15 -1.76
CA HIS A 336 -1.70 10.55 -3.06
C HIS A 336 -2.77 11.60 -2.84
N VAL A 337 -2.64 12.74 -3.50
CA VAL A 337 -3.56 13.86 -3.41
C VAL A 337 -4.22 14.03 -4.77
N THR A 338 -5.53 13.83 -4.83
CA THR A 338 -6.29 13.76 -6.07
C THR A 338 -7.49 14.68 -6.00
N LYS A 339 -7.50 15.71 -6.86
CA LYS A 339 -8.72 16.48 -7.13
C LYS A 339 -9.57 15.70 -8.13
N LEU A 340 -10.79 15.34 -7.75
CA LEU A 340 -11.74 14.60 -8.56
C LEU A 340 -12.95 15.47 -8.91
N SER A 341 -13.46 15.32 -10.14
CA SER A 341 -14.69 15.94 -10.62
C SER A 341 -15.63 14.86 -11.12
N PHE A 342 -16.77 14.72 -10.45
CA PHE A 342 -17.83 13.76 -10.76
C PHE A 342 -18.92 14.42 -11.59
N ASP A 343 -19.29 13.80 -12.72
CA ASP A 343 -20.56 14.07 -13.37
C ASP A 343 -21.65 13.18 -12.75
N THR A 344 -22.54 13.80 -12.00
CA THR A 344 -23.59 13.13 -11.24
C THR A 344 -24.89 12.96 -12.02
N ALA A 345 -24.93 13.35 -13.30
CA ALA A 345 -26.15 13.24 -14.11
C ALA A 345 -26.70 11.80 -14.19
N GLN A 346 -25.80 10.80 -14.16
CA GLN A 346 -26.13 9.38 -14.24
C GLN A 346 -26.04 8.64 -12.90
N MET A 347 -25.86 9.37 -11.79
CA MET A 347 -25.68 8.75 -10.46
C MET A 347 -26.87 7.87 -10.04
N GLY A 348 -28.10 8.26 -10.39
CA GLY A 348 -29.31 7.47 -10.12
C GLY A 348 -29.36 6.13 -10.87
N GLU A 349 -28.58 5.97 -11.93
CA GLU A 349 -28.40 4.72 -12.67
C GLU A 349 -27.25 3.86 -12.11
N GLY A 350 -26.56 4.35 -11.07
CA GLY A 350 -25.44 3.64 -10.45
C GLY A 350 -24.19 3.56 -11.33
N ARG A 351 -23.98 4.55 -12.22
CA ARG A 351 -22.84 4.67 -13.13
C ARG A 351 -22.47 6.15 -13.35
N GLY A 352 -21.27 6.41 -13.88
CA GLY A 352 -20.89 7.78 -14.20
C GLY A 352 -19.48 7.92 -14.75
N THR A 353 -19.05 9.16 -14.93
CA THR A 353 -17.69 9.51 -15.33
C THR A 353 -17.05 10.40 -14.27
N VAL A 354 -15.76 10.18 -14.05
CA VAL A 354 -14.96 10.90 -13.09
C VAL A 354 -13.67 11.32 -13.78
N SER A 355 -13.32 12.58 -13.69
CA SER A 355 -12.00 13.06 -14.11
C SER A 355 -11.18 13.44 -12.88
N GLY A 356 -9.87 13.17 -12.90
CA GLY A 356 -9.01 13.44 -11.76
C GLY A 356 -7.65 14.00 -12.15
N ARG A 357 -7.09 14.87 -11.30
CA ARG A 357 -5.69 15.29 -11.33
C ARG A 357 -4.98 14.73 -10.10
N LEU A 358 -4.01 13.85 -10.33
CA LEU A 358 -3.29 13.13 -9.29
C LEU A 358 -1.89 13.73 -9.07
N ASN A 359 -1.61 14.13 -7.84
CA ASN A 359 -0.27 14.36 -7.32
C ASN A 359 0.11 13.16 -6.44
N ALA A 360 0.95 12.27 -6.96
CA ALA A 360 1.30 11.03 -6.30
C ALA A 360 2.52 11.15 -5.40
N TYR A 361 2.63 10.25 -4.41
CA TYR A 361 3.79 10.10 -3.54
C TYR A 361 4.26 11.42 -2.88
N VAL A 362 3.32 12.32 -2.56
CA VAL A 362 3.63 13.57 -1.87
C VAL A 362 4.11 13.23 -0.46
N PRO A 363 5.33 13.59 -0.05
CA PRO A 363 5.79 13.33 1.31
C PRO A 363 4.83 13.94 2.32
N THR A 364 4.42 13.19 3.34
CA THR A 364 3.38 13.65 4.30
C THR A 364 3.77 14.97 4.97
N ALA A 365 5.06 15.21 5.20
CA ALA A 365 5.59 16.46 5.74
C ALA A 365 5.31 17.69 4.84
N ASN A 366 5.18 17.49 3.53
CA ASN A 366 5.00 18.54 2.52
C ASN A 366 3.54 18.79 2.17
N VAL A 367 2.62 17.92 2.59
CA VAL A 367 1.20 17.99 2.23
C VAL A 367 0.58 19.34 2.61
N LYS A 368 1.00 19.95 3.73
CA LYS A 368 0.55 21.29 4.15
C LYS A 368 0.74 22.37 3.09
N ASN A 369 1.75 22.26 2.23
CA ASN A 369 2.03 23.23 1.18
C ASN A 369 1.00 23.17 0.04
N LEU A 370 0.35 22.02 -0.17
CA LEU A 370 -0.69 21.86 -1.19
C LEU A 370 -2.02 22.53 -0.78
N PHE A 371 -2.24 22.66 0.53
CA PHE A 371 -3.48 23.22 1.09
C PHE A 371 -3.39 24.69 1.50
N LYS A 372 -2.24 25.36 1.28
CA LYS A 372 -2.10 26.80 1.57
C LYS A 372 -3.01 27.65 0.69
N ASP A 373 -3.25 27.22 -0.55
CA ASP A 373 -4.05 27.97 -1.52
C ASP A 373 -5.56 27.89 -1.26
N LEU A 374 -6.01 26.88 -0.48
CA LEU A 374 -7.42 26.70 -0.09
C LEU A 374 -7.85 27.60 1.07
N LYS A 375 -6.92 28.27 1.76
CA LYS A 375 -7.24 29.24 2.82
C LYS A 375 -7.57 30.65 2.30
N THR A 376 -7.54 30.85 0.98
CA THR A 376 -7.64 32.17 0.33
C THR A 376 -8.83 32.31 -0.61
N LYS A 377 -9.87 31.49 -0.48
CA LYS A 377 -11.14 31.71 -1.19
C LYS A 377 -12.33 31.71 -0.26
#